data_AF-A0A926FP13-F1
#
_entry.id   AF-A0A926FP13-F1
#
_cell.length_a   1.000
_cell.length_b   1.000
_cell.length_c   1.000
_cell.angle_alpha   90.00
_cell.angle_beta   90.00
_cell.angle_gamma   90.00
#
_symmetry.space_group_name_H-M   'P 1'
#
loop_
_entity.id
_entity.type
_entity.pdbx_description
1 polymer ?
#
loop_
_entity_poly.entity_id
_entity_poly.type
_entity_poly.pdbx_seq_one_letter_code
_entity_poly.pdbx_strand_id
1 'polypeptide(L)'
;MGQFFERPCNINFDSRYVVLETEKFAQGGARMLQVVMKILMFHVTEKMYLGDRKSPVILKIDEGWKLLEGRDSKFVEDVSRRARKYVGALVTGTQGVDDYFRNPAAAAVFANSDWLFMMSQKKESIAALSKSERVVLDDYQMRLLKSVRRDDERYSEVMIFGPGNINSIGRVTLDRFSIASYSTKGEDYTRVGELKEFYGSMGLGSNDLVMALEHMKLEYLYKAAGHTPHDANKMARDQVLGVKLLKNMERLSSPFLQ
;
A
#
# COMPACT_ATOMS: atom_id res chain seq x y z
N MET A 1 23.17 10.67 -10.96
CA MET A 1 21.99 11.57 -10.99
C MET A 1 21.37 11.67 -12.38
N GLY A 2 22.17 11.72 -13.45
CA GLY A 2 21.68 11.87 -14.84
C GLY A 2 20.52 10.96 -15.23
N GLN A 3 20.64 9.65 -15.00
CA GLN A 3 19.60 8.66 -15.38
C GLN A 3 18.17 8.96 -14.85
N PHE A 4 18.05 9.63 -13.70
CA PHE A 4 16.75 9.92 -13.07
C PHE A 4 16.16 11.27 -13.46
N PHE A 5 16.97 12.22 -13.95
CA PHE A 5 16.55 13.59 -14.25
C PHE A 5 16.76 14.01 -15.71
N GLU A 6 17.44 13.21 -16.53
CA GLU A 6 17.70 13.50 -17.95
C GLU A 6 16.61 12.94 -18.89
N ARG A 7 15.64 12.19 -18.36
CA ARG A 7 14.51 11.67 -19.13
C ARG A 7 13.30 12.60 -18.99
N PRO A 8 12.37 12.60 -19.97
CA PRO A 8 11.10 13.28 -19.81
C PRO A 8 10.42 12.86 -18.51
N CYS A 9 9.86 13.83 -17.78
CA CYS A 9 9.13 13.56 -16.56
C CYS A 9 7.97 12.60 -16.87
N ASN A 10 7.95 11.45 -16.21
CA ASN A 10 6.88 10.45 -16.34
C ASN A 10 5.84 10.57 -15.21
N ILE A 11 5.94 11.60 -14.35
CA ILE A 11 5.03 11.83 -13.25
C ILE A 11 4.05 12.94 -13.65
N ASN A 12 2.76 12.62 -13.63
CA ASN A 12 1.69 13.60 -13.74
C ASN A 12 1.18 13.95 -12.33
N PHE A 13 1.61 15.09 -11.79
CA PHE A 13 1.19 15.57 -10.45
C PHE A 13 -0.26 16.08 -10.40
N ASP A 14 -0.95 16.18 -11.53
CA ASP A 14 -2.38 16.47 -11.61
C ASP A 14 -3.25 15.19 -11.59
N SER A 15 -2.63 14.02 -11.62
CA SER A 15 -3.34 12.74 -11.44
C SER A 15 -4.01 12.68 -10.07
N ARG A 16 -5.19 12.05 -10.01
CA ARG A 16 -5.89 11.77 -8.73
C ARG A 16 -5.14 10.78 -7.84
N TYR A 17 -4.20 10.03 -8.41
CA TYR A 17 -3.37 9.09 -7.68
C TYR A 17 -1.94 9.17 -8.19
N VAL A 18 -1.03 9.57 -7.30
CA VAL A 18 0.39 9.71 -7.58
C VAL A 18 1.13 8.80 -6.60
N VAL A 19 1.92 7.88 -7.12
CA VAL A 19 2.75 6.97 -6.33
C VAL A 19 4.20 7.26 -6.66
N LEU A 20 4.99 7.47 -5.62
CA LEU A 20 6.43 7.62 -5.74
C LEU A 20 7.12 6.48 -4.97
N GLU A 21 7.82 5.62 -5.69
CA GLU A 21 8.63 4.55 -5.12
C GLU A 21 9.99 5.10 -4.67
N THR A 22 10.23 5.12 -3.36
CA THR A 22 11.42 5.79 -2.78
C THR A 22 12.64 4.89 -2.61
N GLU A 23 12.49 3.57 -2.73
CA GLU A 23 13.54 2.60 -2.37
C GLU A 23 14.81 2.75 -3.21
N LYS A 24 14.66 2.87 -4.54
CA LYS A 24 15.79 3.05 -5.47
C LYS A 24 16.54 4.37 -5.24
N PHE A 25 15.86 5.41 -4.77
CA PHE A 25 16.50 6.68 -4.43
C PHE A 25 17.30 6.61 -3.13
N ALA A 26 16.88 5.77 -2.18
CA ALA A 26 17.64 5.52 -0.96
C ALA A 26 18.98 4.81 -1.27
N GLN A 27 18.99 3.91 -2.27
CA GLN A 27 20.20 3.23 -2.74
C GLN A 27 21.17 4.20 -3.47
N GLY A 28 20.64 5.22 -4.15
CA GLY A 28 21.40 6.26 -4.86
C GLY A 28 22.07 7.32 -3.97
N GLY A 29 21.94 7.21 -2.64
CA GLY A 29 22.56 8.08 -1.65
C GLY A 29 21.64 9.16 -1.05
N ALA A 30 21.92 9.59 0.18
CA ALA A 30 21.06 10.48 0.98
C ALA A 30 20.67 11.79 0.28
N ARG A 31 21.56 12.36 -0.56
CA ARG A 31 21.29 13.61 -1.28
C ARG A 31 20.18 13.46 -2.33
N MET A 32 20.06 12.28 -2.94
CA MET A 32 19.07 12.02 -3.98
C MET A 32 17.67 11.93 -3.39
N LEU A 33 17.52 11.17 -2.30
CA LEU A 33 16.28 11.09 -1.55
C LEU A 33 15.82 12.50 -1.10
N GLN A 34 16.72 13.33 -0.57
CA GLN A 34 16.38 14.70 -0.17
C GLN A 34 15.81 15.58 -1.30
N VAL A 35 16.37 15.49 -2.52
CA VAL A 35 15.84 16.25 -3.66
C VAL A 35 14.42 15.80 -4.02
N VAL A 36 14.22 14.49 -4.10
CA VAL A 36 12.91 13.89 -4.40
C VAL A 36 11.88 14.26 -3.32
N MET A 37 12.30 14.25 -2.05
CA MET A 37 11.43 14.68 -0.95
C MET A 37 11.03 16.13 -1.05
N LYS A 38 11.94 17.05 -1.38
CA LYS A 38 11.59 18.47 -1.57
C LYS A 38 10.59 18.67 -2.70
N ILE A 39 10.72 17.93 -3.80
CA ILE A 39 9.76 17.96 -4.91
C ILE A 39 8.38 17.49 -4.44
N LEU A 40 8.32 16.38 -3.70
CA LEU A 40 7.06 15.90 -3.11
C LEU A 40 6.45 16.92 -2.14
N MET A 41 7.25 17.51 -1.26
CA MET A 41 6.80 18.52 -0.30
C MET A 41 6.21 19.74 -1.00
N PHE A 42 6.87 20.20 -2.07
CA PHE A 42 6.37 21.30 -2.89
C PHE A 42 5.01 20.97 -3.49
N HIS A 43 4.86 19.81 -4.14
CA HIS A 43 3.60 19.41 -4.75
C HIS A 43 2.47 19.16 -3.73
N VAL A 44 2.78 18.56 -2.57
CA VAL A 44 1.82 18.42 -1.48
C VAL A 44 1.39 19.80 -0.98
N THR A 45 2.32 20.74 -0.85
CA THR A 45 2.01 22.10 -0.40
C THR A 45 1.08 22.82 -1.37
N GLU A 46 1.42 22.78 -2.66
CA GLU A 46 0.59 23.35 -3.73
C GLU A 46 -0.82 22.75 -3.73
N LYS A 47 -0.94 21.42 -3.70
CA LYS A 47 -2.25 20.75 -3.78
C LYS A 47 -3.06 20.87 -2.50
N MET A 48 -2.44 20.69 -1.34
CA MET A 48 -3.15 20.64 -0.05
C MET A 48 -3.41 22.04 0.52
N TYR A 49 -2.42 22.94 0.49
CA TYR A 49 -2.54 24.24 1.18
C TYR A 49 -2.97 25.37 0.25
N LEU A 50 -2.55 25.34 -1.02
CA LEU A 50 -2.82 26.39 -2.00
C LEU A 50 -3.91 26.01 -3.03
N GLY A 51 -4.36 24.76 -3.01
CA GLY A 51 -5.42 24.24 -3.89
C GLY A 51 -6.83 24.73 -3.52
N ASP A 52 -7.83 24.20 -4.23
CA ASP A 52 -9.21 24.69 -4.22
C ASP A 52 -10.01 24.46 -2.91
N ARG A 53 -9.43 23.78 -1.90
CA ARG A 53 -10.07 23.34 -0.64
C ARG A 53 -11.41 22.60 -0.81
N LYS A 54 -11.78 22.23 -2.03
CA LYS A 54 -12.99 21.44 -2.35
C LYS A 54 -12.62 19.97 -2.49
N SER A 55 -11.41 19.70 -2.97
CA SER A 55 -10.91 18.36 -3.21
C SER A 55 -10.13 17.85 -1.98
N PRO A 56 -10.54 16.75 -1.33
CA PRO A 56 -9.76 16.16 -0.26
C PRO A 56 -8.40 15.68 -0.75
N VAL A 57 -7.34 15.96 0.02
CA VAL A 57 -5.96 15.54 -0.32
C VAL A 57 -5.43 14.61 0.77
N ILE A 58 -5.03 13.40 0.41
CA ILE A 58 -4.42 12.44 1.33
C ILE A 58 -2.94 12.31 0.99
N LEU A 59 -2.07 12.68 1.94
CA LEU A 59 -0.66 12.30 1.89
C LEU A 59 -0.50 10.98 2.64
N LYS A 60 -0.17 9.92 1.90
CA LYS A 60 0.19 8.62 2.50
C LYS A 60 1.71 8.44 2.47
N ILE A 61 2.28 8.08 3.61
CA ILE A 61 3.70 7.77 3.78
C ILE A 61 3.81 6.36 4.36
N ASP A 62 4.37 5.44 3.60
CA ASP A 62 4.60 4.06 4.05
C ASP A 62 6.09 3.83 4.37
N GLU A 63 6.37 3.16 5.48
CA GLU A 63 7.72 2.94 6.04
C GLU A 63 8.63 4.18 6.03
N GLY A 64 8.03 5.36 6.15
CA GLY A 64 8.71 6.63 5.99
C GLY A 64 9.42 7.12 7.25
N TRP A 65 9.88 6.25 8.14
CA TRP A 65 10.64 6.69 9.33
C TRP A 65 11.89 7.50 8.91
N LYS A 66 12.49 7.19 7.76
CA LYS A 66 13.56 8.00 7.14
C LYS A 66 13.12 9.43 6.77
N LEU A 67 11.82 9.65 6.53
CA LEU A 67 11.22 10.97 6.28
C LEU A 67 10.97 11.75 7.56
N LEU A 68 10.88 11.04 8.68
CA LEU A 68 10.78 11.60 10.01
C LEU A 68 12.17 11.89 10.60
N GLU A 69 13.24 11.51 9.92
CA GLU A 69 14.61 11.79 10.31
C GLU A 69 15.19 12.99 9.53
N GLY A 70 16.04 13.79 10.21
CA GLY A 70 16.76 14.90 9.58
C GLY A 70 15.95 16.19 9.41
N ARG A 71 16.40 17.06 8.49
CA ARG A 71 15.86 18.43 8.31
C ARG A 71 14.42 18.47 7.78
N ASP A 72 14.00 17.40 7.11
CA ASP A 72 12.73 17.28 6.41
C ASP A 72 11.57 16.83 7.34
N SER A 73 11.91 16.34 8.53
CA SER A 73 10.97 15.92 9.58
C SER A 73 9.96 16.99 10.00
N LYS A 74 10.37 18.26 9.99
CA LYS A 74 9.51 19.42 10.30
C LYS A 74 8.32 19.54 9.36
N PHE A 75 8.49 19.18 8.09
CA PHE A 75 7.38 19.23 7.13
C PHE A 75 6.28 18.24 7.50
N VAL A 76 6.65 17.01 7.87
CA VAL A 76 5.67 15.97 8.21
C VAL A 76 4.93 16.31 9.50
N GLU A 77 5.64 16.86 10.50
CA GLU A 77 5.02 17.42 11.71
C GLU A 77 4.05 18.57 11.39
N ASP A 78 4.45 19.48 10.50
CA ASP A 78 3.62 20.59 10.07
C ASP A 78 2.34 20.13 9.35
N VAL A 79 2.44 19.05 8.56
CA VAL A 79 1.29 18.42 7.90
C VAL A 79 0.39 17.75 8.92
N SER A 80 0.93 16.99 9.88
CA SER A 80 0.11 16.31 10.90
C SER A 80 -0.75 17.30 11.71
N ARG A 81 -0.22 18.49 11.98
CA ARG A 81 -0.95 19.55 12.73
C ARG A 81 -1.95 20.33 11.89
N ARG A 82 -1.70 20.52 10.59
CA ARG A 82 -2.44 21.49 9.77
C ARG A 82 -3.37 20.84 8.74
N ALA A 83 -3.09 19.63 8.26
CA ALA A 83 -3.81 19.02 7.13
C ALA A 83 -5.34 19.08 7.28
N ARG A 84 -5.87 18.81 8.48
CA ARG A 84 -7.32 18.85 8.76
C ARG A 84 -7.97 20.20 8.40
N LYS A 85 -7.27 21.32 8.60
CA LYS A 85 -7.79 22.68 8.28
C LYS A 85 -7.98 22.92 6.78
N TYR A 86 -7.39 22.06 5.95
CA TYR A 86 -7.37 22.19 4.49
C TYR A 86 -8.07 21.01 3.81
N VAL A 87 -8.97 20.32 4.52
CA VAL A 87 -9.64 19.10 4.00
C VAL A 87 -8.61 18.03 3.59
N GLY A 88 -7.45 18.05 4.24
CA GLY A 88 -6.36 17.12 4.02
C GLY A 88 -6.23 16.09 5.13
N ALA A 89 -5.59 14.97 4.83
CA ALA A 89 -5.21 13.96 5.81
C ALA A 89 -3.77 13.49 5.60
N LEU A 90 -3.11 13.15 6.71
CA LEU A 90 -1.84 12.44 6.72
C LEU A 90 -2.11 11.00 7.17
N VAL A 91 -1.61 10.04 6.40
CA VAL A 91 -1.65 8.62 6.74
C VAL A 91 -0.22 8.11 6.78
N THR A 92 0.23 7.64 7.94
CA THR A 92 1.57 7.06 8.11
C THR A 92 1.48 5.59 8.51
N GLY A 93 2.34 4.75 7.93
CA GLY A 93 2.47 3.33 8.24
C GLY A 93 3.91 3.00 8.66
N THR A 94 4.07 2.11 9.65
CA THR A 94 5.38 1.61 10.10
C THR A 94 5.24 0.18 10.62
N GLN A 95 6.37 -0.53 10.75
CA GLN A 95 6.40 -1.92 11.18
C GLN A 95 6.11 -2.11 12.67
N GLY A 96 6.54 -1.16 13.51
CA GLY A 96 6.28 -1.20 14.95
C GLY A 96 5.90 0.16 15.52
N VAL A 97 5.00 0.16 16.51
CA VAL A 97 4.58 1.39 17.21
C VAL A 97 5.78 2.18 17.75
N ASP A 98 6.83 1.49 18.21
CA ASP A 98 8.06 2.11 18.72
C ASP A 98 8.80 2.97 17.70
N ASP A 99 8.59 2.77 16.40
CA ASP A 99 9.21 3.57 15.35
C ASP A 99 8.75 5.03 15.41
N TYR A 100 7.50 5.28 15.86
CA TYR A 100 7.01 6.64 16.08
C TYR A 100 7.72 7.38 17.22
N PHE A 101 8.40 6.66 18.11
CA PHE A 101 9.04 7.25 19.29
C PHE A 101 10.56 7.35 19.15
N ARG A 102 11.10 7.05 17.97
CA ARG A 102 12.54 7.19 17.68
C ARG A 102 12.96 8.65 17.49
N ASN A 103 12.04 9.54 17.10
CA ASN A 103 12.31 10.96 16.94
C ASN A 103 11.10 11.87 17.28
N PRO A 104 11.30 13.16 17.58
CA PRO A 104 10.23 14.06 18.01
C PRO A 104 9.14 14.30 16.96
N ALA A 105 9.48 14.36 15.67
CA ALA A 105 8.52 14.60 14.60
C ALA A 105 7.57 13.42 14.43
N ALA A 106 8.09 12.20 14.48
CA ALA A 106 7.31 10.97 14.45
C ALA A 106 6.37 10.88 15.67
N ALA A 107 6.86 11.27 16.85
CA ALA A 107 6.05 11.30 18.06
C ALA A 107 4.92 12.34 17.94
N ALA A 108 5.20 13.49 17.32
CA ALA A 108 4.20 14.50 17.03
C ALA A 108 3.16 14.01 16.00
N VAL A 109 3.56 13.27 14.96
CA VAL A 109 2.63 12.64 14.02
C VAL A 109 1.69 11.68 14.76
N PHE A 110 2.24 10.81 15.61
CA PHE A 110 1.45 9.88 16.41
C PHE A 110 0.46 10.61 17.33
N ALA A 111 0.92 11.62 18.07
CA ALA A 111 0.10 12.38 19.01
C ALA A 111 -1.01 13.23 18.35
N ASN A 112 -0.83 13.62 17.07
CA ASN A 112 -1.84 14.39 16.32
C ASN A 112 -2.77 13.50 15.48
N SER A 113 -2.63 12.17 15.54
CA SER A 113 -3.47 11.24 14.80
C SER A 113 -4.75 10.89 15.57
N ASP A 114 -5.93 11.21 15.03
CA ASP A 114 -7.21 10.83 15.66
C ASP A 114 -7.54 9.34 15.47
N TRP A 115 -7.03 8.76 14.39
CA TRP A 115 -7.28 7.39 14.00
C TRP A 115 -6.00 6.59 14.11
N LEU A 116 -6.07 5.46 14.81
CA LEU A 116 -4.99 4.50 14.92
C LEU A 116 -5.49 3.12 14.50
N PHE A 117 -4.76 2.51 13.56
CA PHE A 117 -5.05 1.19 13.01
C PHE A 117 -3.93 0.25 13.43
N MET A 118 -4.21 -0.63 14.39
CA MET A 118 -3.24 -1.59 14.92
C MET A 118 -3.51 -2.99 14.38
N MET A 119 -2.63 -3.44 13.49
CA MET A 119 -2.61 -4.83 13.00
C MET A 119 -2.08 -5.77 14.10
N SER A 120 -2.18 -7.08 13.88
CA SER A 120 -1.65 -8.10 14.81
C SER A 120 -0.18 -7.85 15.18
N GLN A 121 0.12 -7.81 16.48
CA GLN A 121 1.47 -7.58 17.02
C GLN A 121 2.02 -8.85 17.69
N LYS A 122 3.36 -8.95 17.78
CA LYS A 122 4.01 -10.00 18.58
C LYS A 122 3.69 -9.81 20.07
N LYS A 123 3.68 -10.90 20.85
CA LYS A 123 3.36 -10.85 22.28
C LYS A 123 4.31 -9.93 23.05
N GLU A 124 5.59 -9.97 22.69
CA GLU A 124 6.65 -9.15 23.27
C GLU A 124 6.42 -7.66 22.97
N SER A 125 6.00 -7.32 21.75
CA SER A 125 5.68 -5.95 21.35
C SER A 125 4.46 -5.40 22.12
N ILE A 126 3.42 -6.21 22.33
CA ILE A 126 2.27 -5.82 23.15
C ILE A 126 2.70 -5.58 24.61
N ALA A 127 3.53 -6.46 25.16
CA ALA A 127 4.04 -6.31 26.52
C ALA A 127 4.92 -5.06 26.68
N ALA A 128 5.77 -4.76 25.69
CA ALA A 128 6.57 -3.55 25.65
C ALA A 128 5.70 -2.29 25.56
N LEU A 129 4.70 -2.30 24.68
CA LEU A 129 3.73 -1.20 24.53
C LEU A 129 3.04 -0.90 25.86
N SER A 130 2.54 -1.94 26.54
CA SER A 130 1.87 -1.82 27.84
C SER A 130 2.75 -1.20 28.93
N LYS A 131 4.07 -1.39 28.87
CA LYS A 131 5.03 -0.81 29.84
C LYS A 131 5.48 0.59 29.47
N SER A 132 5.42 0.93 28.18
CA SER A 132 5.97 2.16 27.65
C SER A 132 5.14 3.41 27.99
N GLU A 133 3.87 3.23 28.40
CA GLU A 133 2.88 4.29 28.61
C GLU A 133 2.66 5.21 27.39
N ARG A 134 3.23 4.85 26.23
CA ARG A 134 3.13 5.59 24.96
C ARG A 134 1.74 5.54 24.36
N VAL A 135 1.03 4.44 24.63
CA VAL A 135 -0.36 4.23 24.27
C VAL A 135 -1.07 3.74 25.52
N VAL A 136 -1.94 4.58 26.06
CA VAL A 136 -2.72 4.25 27.25
C VAL A 136 -3.93 3.44 26.81
N LEU A 137 -3.88 2.13 27.06
CA LEU A 137 -4.96 1.20 26.81
C LEU A 137 -5.48 0.68 28.14
N ASP A 138 -6.79 0.66 28.32
CA ASP A 138 -7.43 -0.02 29.43
C ASP A 138 -7.31 -1.56 29.28
N ASP A 139 -7.68 -2.30 30.33
CA ASP A 139 -7.59 -3.75 30.33
C ASP A 139 -8.45 -4.41 29.24
N TYR A 140 -9.58 -3.80 28.86
CA TYR A 140 -10.46 -4.32 27.82
C TYR A 140 -9.84 -4.12 26.43
N GLN A 141 -9.36 -2.91 26.13
CA GLN A 141 -8.65 -2.58 24.91
C GLN A 141 -7.38 -3.43 24.75
N MET A 142 -6.64 -3.65 25.85
CA MET A 142 -5.47 -4.52 25.85
C MET A 142 -5.83 -5.98 25.52
N ARG A 143 -6.97 -6.49 26.04
CA ARG A 143 -7.48 -7.82 25.68
C ARG A 143 -7.89 -7.90 24.22
N LEU A 144 -8.54 -6.87 23.68
CA LEU A 144 -8.90 -6.79 22.26
C LEU A 144 -7.67 -6.76 21.35
N LEU A 145 -6.66 -5.95 21.68
CA LEU A 145 -5.42 -5.90 20.91
C LEU A 145 -4.73 -7.27 20.88
N LYS A 146 -4.72 -7.98 22.01
CA LYS A 146 -4.22 -9.36 22.11
C LYS A 146 -5.07 -10.38 21.34
N SER A 147 -6.32 -10.08 20.99
CA SER A 147 -7.17 -10.97 20.18
C SER A 147 -7.04 -10.74 18.68
N VAL A 148 -6.46 -9.63 18.21
CA VAL A 148 -6.27 -9.36 16.78
C VAL A 148 -5.44 -10.47 16.13
N ARG A 149 -5.97 -11.07 15.06
CA ARG A 149 -5.31 -12.13 14.29
C ARG A 149 -5.06 -11.75 12.84
N ARG A 150 -4.06 -12.41 12.26
CA ARG A 150 -3.83 -12.45 10.82
C ARG A 150 -3.95 -13.89 10.37
N ASP A 151 -4.80 -14.11 9.37
CA ASP A 151 -4.91 -15.33 8.60
C ASP A 151 -4.46 -15.00 7.18
N ASP A 152 -3.29 -15.52 6.78
CA ASP A 152 -2.64 -15.19 5.51
C ASP A 152 -3.48 -15.54 4.28
N GLU A 153 -4.50 -16.37 4.42
CA GLU A 153 -5.33 -16.85 3.31
C GLU A 153 -6.74 -16.24 3.30
N ARG A 154 -7.24 -15.77 4.46
CA ARG A 154 -8.65 -15.39 4.61
C ARG A 154 -8.86 -13.93 4.96
N TYR A 155 -8.19 -13.43 6.01
CA TYR A 155 -8.42 -12.08 6.50
C TYR A 155 -7.27 -11.59 7.39
N SER A 156 -7.12 -10.28 7.46
CA SER A 156 -6.34 -9.64 8.51
C SER A 156 -7.25 -8.81 9.40
N GLU A 157 -7.17 -9.01 10.72
CA GLU A 157 -7.86 -8.15 11.68
C GLU A 157 -7.02 -6.91 11.98
N VAL A 158 -7.75 -5.82 12.21
CA VAL A 158 -7.20 -4.53 12.62
C VAL A 158 -8.00 -4.01 13.80
N MET A 159 -7.32 -3.66 14.89
CA MET A 159 -7.93 -2.88 15.96
C MET A 159 -7.92 -1.42 15.56
N ILE A 160 -9.10 -0.81 15.56
CA ILE A 160 -9.34 0.57 15.12
C ILE A 160 -9.68 1.39 16.36
N PHE A 161 -8.84 2.39 16.61
CA PHE A 161 -9.09 3.47 17.55
C PHE A 161 -9.50 4.72 16.77
N GLY A 162 -10.48 5.45 17.29
CA GLY A 162 -10.96 6.68 16.66
C GLY A 162 -11.52 7.67 17.68
N PRO A 163 -11.90 8.88 17.22
CA PRO A 163 -12.49 9.91 18.07
C PRO A 163 -13.80 9.43 18.72
N GLY A 164 -14.12 9.95 19.90
CA GLY A 164 -15.35 9.57 20.63
C GLY A 164 -15.30 8.17 21.25
N ASN A 165 -14.11 7.70 21.66
CA ASN A 165 -13.88 6.37 22.24
C ASN A 165 -14.26 5.21 21.32
N ILE A 166 -14.15 5.41 19.99
CA ILE A 166 -14.28 4.32 19.03
C ILE A 166 -13.14 3.33 19.28
N ASN A 167 -13.51 2.09 19.59
CA ASN A 167 -12.62 0.97 19.81
C ASN A 167 -13.27 -0.28 19.21
N SER A 168 -12.81 -0.72 18.04
CA SER A 168 -13.45 -1.83 17.33
C SER A 168 -12.41 -2.72 16.64
N ILE A 169 -12.79 -3.97 16.37
CA ILE A 169 -12.00 -4.85 15.51
C ILE A 169 -12.67 -4.89 14.14
N GLY A 170 -11.94 -4.50 13.11
CA GLY A 170 -12.31 -4.68 11.71
C GLY A 170 -11.62 -5.90 11.11
N ARG A 171 -12.26 -6.54 10.13
CA ARG A 171 -11.64 -7.58 9.29
C ARG A 171 -11.46 -7.06 7.88
N VAL A 172 -10.22 -7.12 7.41
CA VAL A 172 -9.87 -6.85 6.01
C VAL A 172 -9.84 -8.18 5.30
N THR A 173 -10.82 -8.41 4.43
CA THR A 173 -10.85 -9.53 3.48
C THR A 173 -10.44 -9.02 2.12
N LEU A 174 -9.49 -9.70 1.48
CA LEU A 174 -9.03 -9.38 0.14
C LEU A 174 -9.54 -10.42 -0.83
N ASP A 175 -9.90 -9.97 -2.03
CA ASP A 175 -10.08 -10.91 -3.13
C ASP A 175 -8.71 -11.51 -3.51
N ARG A 176 -8.73 -12.68 -4.16
CA ARG A 176 -7.49 -13.42 -4.45
C ARG A 176 -6.56 -12.71 -5.43
N PHE A 177 -7.08 -11.86 -6.31
CA PHE A 177 -6.24 -11.04 -7.20
C PHE A 177 -5.47 -10.03 -6.37
N SER A 178 -6.13 -9.37 -5.40
CA SER A 178 -5.46 -8.48 -4.46
C SER A 178 -4.42 -9.20 -3.60
N ILE A 179 -4.72 -10.41 -3.11
CA ILE A 179 -3.74 -11.22 -2.35
C ILE A 179 -2.49 -11.50 -3.19
N ALA A 180 -2.66 -11.95 -4.44
CA ALA A 180 -1.54 -12.19 -5.35
C ALA A 180 -0.77 -10.91 -5.67
N SER A 181 -1.47 -9.80 -5.90
CA SER A 181 -0.89 -8.51 -6.27
C SER A 181 -0.10 -7.85 -5.14
N TYR A 182 -0.53 -8.05 -3.89
CA TYR A 182 0.11 -7.47 -2.70
C TYR A 182 1.11 -8.40 -2.03
N SER A 183 1.29 -9.62 -2.54
CA SER A 183 2.19 -10.58 -1.94
C SER A 183 3.65 -10.15 -2.07
N THR A 184 4.36 -10.23 -0.97
CA THR A 184 5.82 -10.04 -0.90
C THR A 184 6.57 -11.37 -0.76
N LYS A 185 5.86 -12.52 -0.88
CA LYS A 185 6.49 -13.85 -0.79
C LYS A 185 7.32 -14.10 -2.05
N GLY A 186 8.53 -14.63 -1.88
CA GLY A 186 9.44 -14.91 -3.00
C GLY A 186 8.87 -15.89 -4.03
N GLU A 187 8.10 -16.89 -3.57
CA GLU A 187 7.41 -17.85 -4.42
C GLU A 187 6.36 -17.17 -5.32
N ASP A 188 5.53 -16.29 -4.74
CA ASP A 188 4.51 -15.55 -5.46
C ASP A 188 5.13 -14.59 -6.48
N TYR A 189 6.18 -13.87 -6.08
CA TYR A 189 6.93 -12.98 -6.99
C TYR A 189 7.52 -13.74 -8.18
N THR A 190 8.16 -14.88 -7.91
CA THR A 190 8.75 -15.74 -8.96
C THR A 190 7.66 -16.26 -9.90
N ARG A 191 6.55 -16.75 -9.33
CA ARG A 191 5.44 -17.30 -10.11
C ARG A 191 4.78 -16.26 -11.01
N VAL A 192 4.56 -15.04 -10.52
CA VAL A 192 4.03 -13.93 -11.34
C VAL A 192 5.03 -13.57 -12.44
N GLY A 193 6.34 -13.60 -12.16
CA GLY A 193 7.39 -13.40 -13.16
C GLY A 193 7.33 -14.41 -14.30
N GLU A 194 7.30 -15.70 -13.98
CA GLU A 194 7.17 -16.79 -14.95
C GLU A 194 5.91 -16.65 -15.82
N LEU A 195 4.77 -16.37 -15.20
CA LEU A 195 3.50 -16.20 -15.89
C LEU A 195 3.52 -14.96 -16.80
N LYS A 196 4.15 -13.88 -16.35
CA LYS A 196 4.29 -12.65 -17.15
C LYS A 196 5.17 -12.89 -18.37
N GLU A 197 6.28 -13.61 -18.24
CA GLU A 197 7.12 -14.00 -19.38
C GLU A 197 6.36 -14.90 -20.35
N PHE A 198 5.64 -15.90 -19.82
CA PHE A 198 4.81 -16.80 -20.60
C PHE A 198 3.76 -16.03 -21.43
N TYR A 199 2.97 -15.16 -20.81
CA TYR A 199 1.96 -14.38 -21.51
C TYR A 199 2.56 -13.34 -22.47
N GLY A 200 3.68 -12.72 -22.09
CA GLY A 200 4.41 -11.79 -22.96
C GLY A 200 4.93 -12.46 -24.23
N SER A 201 5.36 -13.72 -24.13
CA SER A 201 5.83 -14.50 -25.28
C SER A 201 4.72 -14.82 -26.30
N MET A 202 3.45 -14.73 -25.89
CA MET A 202 2.30 -14.99 -26.76
C MET A 202 1.89 -13.79 -27.61
N GLY A 203 2.45 -12.59 -27.38
CA GLY A 203 2.15 -11.39 -28.17
C GLY A 203 0.69 -10.89 -28.05
N LEU A 204 0.00 -11.18 -26.94
CA LEU A 204 -1.43 -10.87 -26.73
C LEU A 204 -1.72 -9.41 -26.31
N GLY A 205 -0.71 -8.54 -26.33
CA GLY A 205 -0.79 -7.10 -26.01
C GLY A 205 -0.37 -6.75 -24.57
N SER A 206 -0.39 -5.46 -24.23
CA SER A 206 0.32 -4.82 -23.11
C SER A 206 -0.08 -5.19 -21.66
N ASN A 207 -0.87 -6.24 -21.43
CA ASN A 207 -1.49 -6.55 -20.13
C ASN A 207 -0.95 -7.84 -19.49
N ASP A 208 0.29 -8.24 -19.78
CA ASP A 208 0.88 -9.51 -19.32
C ASP A 208 0.86 -9.66 -17.80
N LEU A 209 1.09 -8.57 -17.06
CA LEU A 209 1.02 -8.57 -15.60
C LEU A 209 -0.40 -8.87 -15.09
N VAL A 210 -1.42 -8.27 -15.70
CA VAL A 210 -2.82 -8.50 -15.30
C VAL A 210 -3.21 -9.95 -15.59
N MET A 211 -2.77 -10.49 -16.74
CA MET A 211 -3.00 -11.89 -17.09
C MET A 211 -2.28 -12.85 -16.14
N ALA A 212 -1.04 -12.54 -15.76
CA ALA A 212 -0.29 -13.31 -14.78
C ALA A 212 -0.97 -13.33 -13.40
N LEU A 213 -1.41 -12.18 -12.90
CA LEU A 213 -2.11 -12.07 -11.62
C LEU A 213 -3.47 -12.78 -11.64
N GLU A 214 -4.24 -12.66 -12.73
CA GLU A 214 -5.52 -13.36 -12.87
C GLU A 214 -5.32 -14.89 -12.98
N HIS A 215 -4.30 -15.33 -13.72
CA HIS A 215 -3.92 -16.75 -13.77
C HIS A 215 -3.61 -17.26 -12.37
N MET A 216 -2.72 -16.59 -11.64
CA MET A 216 -2.32 -17.01 -10.30
C MET A 216 -3.52 -17.09 -9.33
N LYS A 217 -4.46 -16.13 -9.42
CA LYS A 217 -5.73 -16.17 -8.69
C LYS A 217 -6.55 -17.42 -9.02
N LEU A 218 -6.71 -17.74 -10.30
CA LEU A 218 -7.48 -18.92 -10.74
C LEU A 218 -6.79 -20.22 -10.34
N GLU A 219 -5.46 -20.28 -10.46
CA GLU A 219 -4.65 -21.43 -10.03
C GLU A 219 -4.86 -21.70 -8.53
N TYR A 220 -4.88 -20.65 -7.69
CA TYR A 220 -5.22 -20.78 -6.29
C TYR A 220 -6.66 -21.30 -6.09
N LEU A 221 -7.64 -20.75 -6.82
CA LEU A 221 -9.05 -21.17 -6.71
C LEU A 221 -9.22 -22.65 -7.04
N TYR A 222 -8.57 -23.14 -8.09
CA TYR A 222 -8.67 -24.54 -8.48
C TYR A 222 -7.97 -25.47 -7.48
N LYS A 223 -6.80 -25.08 -6.95
CA LYS A 223 -6.15 -25.83 -5.85
C LYS A 223 -7.05 -25.92 -4.63
N ALA A 224 -7.70 -24.81 -4.24
CA ALA A 224 -8.64 -24.79 -3.13
C ALA A 224 -9.91 -25.63 -3.38
N ALA A 225 -10.28 -25.84 -4.64
CA ALA A 225 -11.36 -26.74 -5.04
C ALA A 225 -10.94 -28.22 -5.14
N GLY A 226 -9.69 -28.55 -4.80
CA GLY A 226 -9.18 -29.93 -4.76
C GLY A 226 -8.52 -30.42 -6.05
N HIS A 227 -8.32 -29.55 -7.05
CA HIS A 227 -7.59 -29.92 -8.27
C HIS A 227 -6.09 -30.08 -7.99
N THR A 228 -5.43 -30.98 -8.74
CA THR A 228 -3.98 -31.11 -8.69
C THR A 228 -3.30 -29.82 -9.16
N PRO A 229 -2.05 -29.54 -8.74
CA PRO A 229 -1.33 -28.36 -9.23
C PRO A 229 -1.23 -28.28 -10.76
N HIS A 230 -1.09 -29.43 -11.43
CA HIS A 230 -1.03 -29.49 -12.89
C HIS A 230 -2.37 -29.08 -13.53
N ASP A 231 -3.47 -29.67 -13.06
CA ASP A 231 -4.81 -29.37 -13.58
C ASP A 231 -5.22 -27.93 -13.30
N ALA A 232 -4.94 -27.44 -12.09
CA ALA A 232 -5.22 -26.06 -11.68
C ALA A 232 -4.51 -25.04 -12.60
N ASN A 233 -3.23 -25.24 -12.88
CA ASN A 233 -2.45 -24.39 -13.79
C ASN A 233 -3.01 -24.45 -15.23
N LYS A 234 -3.37 -25.63 -15.71
CA LYS A 234 -3.96 -25.79 -17.06
C LYS A 234 -5.30 -25.08 -17.17
N MET A 235 -6.20 -25.29 -16.21
CA MET A 235 -7.54 -24.68 -16.20
C MET A 235 -7.46 -23.15 -16.07
N ALA A 236 -6.58 -22.65 -15.20
CA ALA A 236 -6.34 -21.21 -15.05
C ALA A 236 -5.87 -20.58 -16.36
N ARG A 237 -4.90 -21.21 -17.03
CA ARG A 237 -4.40 -20.77 -18.32
C ARG A 237 -5.51 -20.69 -19.36
N ASP A 238 -6.27 -21.77 -19.51
CA ASP A 238 -7.29 -21.89 -20.55
C ASP A 238 -8.40 -20.83 -20.34
N GLN A 239 -8.77 -20.55 -19.08
CA GLN A 239 -9.74 -19.51 -18.76
C GLN A 239 -9.22 -18.09 -19.04
N VAL A 240 -7.98 -17.76 -18.64
CA VAL A 240 -7.40 -16.42 -18.91
C VAL A 240 -7.33 -16.14 -20.41
N LEU A 241 -6.90 -17.13 -21.20
CA LEU A 241 -6.82 -17.02 -22.65
C LEU A 241 -8.21 -16.91 -23.29
N GLY A 242 -9.19 -17.71 -22.83
CA GLY A 242 -10.56 -17.66 -23.31
C GLY A 242 -11.20 -16.28 -23.13
N VAL A 243 -11.07 -15.66 -21.94
CA VAL A 243 -11.61 -14.32 -21.65
C VAL A 243 -10.95 -13.25 -22.54
N LYS A 244 -9.64 -13.37 -22.80
CA LYS A 244 -8.92 -12.42 -23.66
C LYS A 244 -9.34 -12.52 -25.12
N LEU A 245 -9.50 -13.73 -25.64
CA LEU A 245 -9.95 -13.97 -27.01
C LEU A 245 -11.37 -13.43 -27.23
N LEU A 246 -12.29 -13.66 -26.29
CA LEU A 246 -13.64 -13.11 -26.34
C LEU A 246 -13.65 -11.58 -26.37
N LYS A 247 -12.88 -10.92 -25.49
CA LYS A 247 -12.77 -9.45 -25.47
C LYS A 247 -12.15 -8.88 -26.75
N ASN A 248 -11.22 -9.60 -27.36
CA ASN A 248 -10.64 -9.20 -28.64
C ASN A 248 -11.66 -9.36 -29.79
N MET A 249 -12.47 -10.42 -29.77
CA MET A 249 -13.56 -10.62 -30.73
C MET A 249 -14.64 -9.55 -30.61
N GLU A 250 -15.05 -9.19 -29.39
CA GLU A 250 -16.02 -8.10 -29.13
C GLU A 250 -15.52 -6.74 -29.63
N ARG A 251 -14.21 -6.47 -29.51
CA ARG A 251 -13.59 -5.25 -30.08
C ARG A 251 -13.57 -5.26 -31.60
N LEU A 252 -13.41 -6.43 -32.22
CA LEU A 252 -13.42 -6.58 -33.68
C LEU A 252 -14.86 -6.56 -34.26
N SER A 253 -15.86 -6.97 -33.47
CA SER A 253 -17.28 -6.98 -33.87
C SER A 253 -18.04 -5.68 -33.56
N SER A 254 -17.37 -4.63 -33.09
CA SER A 254 -17.94 -3.28 -32.90
C SER A 254 -17.30 -2.26 -33.86
N PRO A 255 -17.67 -2.22 -35.16
CA PRO A 255 -17.14 -1.25 -36.12
C PRO A 255 -17.81 0.13 -36.05
N PHE A 256 -18.80 0.35 -35.18
CA PHE A 256 -19.59 1.58 -35.17
C PHE A 256 -19.57 2.24 -33.79
N LEU A 257 -18.60 3.15 -33.60
CA LEU A 257 -18.66 4.39 -32.80
C LEU A 257 -17.22 4.93 -32.70
N GLN A 258 -16.75 5.52 -33.80
CA GLN A 258 -15.83 6.65 -33.78
C GLN A 258 -16.63 7.93 -33.93
#